data_AF-A0A5E7ZTA9-F1
#
_entry.id   AF-A0A5E7ZTA9-F1
#
_cell.length_a   1.000
_cell.length_b   1.000
_cell.length_c   1.000
_cell.angle_alpha   90.00
_cell.angle_beta   90.00
_cell.angle_gamma   90.00
#
_symmetry.space_group_name_H-M   'P 1'
#
loop_
_entity.id
_entity.type
_entity.pdbx_description
1 polymer ?
#
loop_
_entity_poly.entity_id
_entity_poly.type
_entity_poly.pdbx_seq_one_letter_code
_entity_poly.pdbx_strand_id
1 'polypeptide(L)'
;MSVSAVVSSSTIEDMYIIKVKGKAKIPDYIQLRDDNFVLIAYFRADRPLKNIEKYGLEGKEEALQKLITELPFGKLQKLSL
;
A
#
# COMPACT_ATOMS: atom_id res chain seq x y z
N MET A 1 25.77 -18.60 29.86
CA MET A 1 26.11 -19.14 28.52
C MET A 1 24.84 -19.76 27.96
N SER A 2 24.03 -18.96 27.27
CA SER A 2 24.04 -18.77 25.80
C SER A 2 23.28 -19.86 25.07
N VAL A 3 22.01 -19.62 24.77
CA VAL A 3 21.39 -20.02 23.51
C VAL A 3 20.33 -18.98 23.17
N SER A 4 20.76 -17.92 22.47
CA SER A 4 19.84 -16.97 21.84
C SER A 4 19.16 -17.70 20.70
N ALA A 5 17.86 -17.92 20.86
CA ALA A 5 17.01 -18.53 19.86
C ALA A 5 17.05 -17.69 18.57
N VAL A 6 17.60 -18.28 17.53
CA VAL A 6 17.33 -17.91 16.14
C VAL A 6 15.87 -18.29 15.88
N VAL A 7 14.99 -17.30 15.88
CA VAL A 7 13.75 -17.35 15.09
C VAL A 7 13.69 -16.02 14.36
N SER A 8 14.01 -16.11 13.08
CA SER A 8 13.81 -15.08 12.09
C SER A 8 12.39 -14.55 12.23
N SER A 9 12.24 -13.27 12.60
CA SER A 9 11.05 -12.51 12.27
C SER A 9 10.92 -12.54 10.75
N SER A 10 10.14 -13.46 10.21
CA SER A 10 9.55 -13.29 8.89
C SER A 10 8.51 -12.19 9.05
N THR A 11 9.00 -10.97 9.05
CA THR A 11 8.16 -9.80 9.13
C THR A 11 7.36 -9.71 7.83
N ILE A 12 6.09 -9.38 7.96
CA ILE A 12 5.16 -9.16 6.86
C ILE A 12 5.44 -7.75 6.30
N GLU A 13 6.72 -7.46 6.00
CA GLU A 13 7.24 -6.11 6.12
C GLU A 13 6.98 -5.23 4.90
N ASP A 14 6.80 -5.73 3.69
CA ASP A 14 7.12 -4.91 2.52
C ASP A 14 5.98 -4.75 1.50
N MET A 15 4.78 -4.32 1.91
CA MET A 15 3.83 -3.74 0.94
C MET A 15 4.08 -2.24 0.77
N TYR A 16 4.09 -1.77 -0.46
CA TYR A 16 4.31 -0.38 -0.82
C TYR A 16 3.10 0.19 -1.54
N ILE A 17 2.62 1.34 -1.08
CA ILE A 17 1.60 2.13 -1.77
C ILE A 17 2.25 3.37 -2.39
N ILE A 18 1.94 3.65 -3.64
CA ILE A 18 2.35 4.88 -4.32
C ILE A 18 1.16 5.53 -5.02
N LYS A 19 0.94 6.81 -4.73
CA LYS A 19 -0.07 7.63 -5.39
C LYS A 19 0.57 8.40 -6.54
N VAL A 20 0.12 8.17 -7.76
CA VAL A 20 0.62 8.84 -8.97
C VAL A 20 -0.37 9.90 -9.40
N LYS A 21 0.11 11.15 -9.51
CA LYS A 21 -0.69 12.27 -10.01
C LYS A 21 -0.87 12.14 -11.51
N GLY A 22 -2.12 12.12 -11.96
CA GLY A 22 -2.39 12.23 -13.39
C GLY A 22 -2.16 13.65 -13.89
N LYS A 23 -1.66 13.81 -15.13
CA LYS A 23 -1.45 15.11 -15.76
C LYS A 23 -2.62 15.46 -16.67
N ALA A 24 -3.08 16.71 -16.62
CA ALA A 24 -4.11 17.33 -17.49
C ALA A 24 -5.52 16.67 -17.49
N LYS A 25 -5.66 15.46 -18.03
CA LYS A 25 -6.93 14.71 -18.17
C LYS A 25 -6.89 13.32 -17.53
N ILE A 26 -5.73 12.92 -17.02
CA ILE A 26 -5.53 11.61 -16.39
C ILE A 26 -5.96 11.76 -14.92
N PRO A 27 -6.88 10.93 -14.42
CA PRO A 27 -7.25 10.93 -13.02
C PRO A 27 -6.07 10.47 -12.16
N ASP A 28 -6.15 10.71 -10.86
CA ASP A 28 -5.15 10.21 -9.93
C ASP A 28 -5.20 8.69 -9.81
N TYR A 29 -4.04 8.06 -9.70
CA TYR A 29 -3.91 6.60 -9.60
C TYR A 29 -3.14 6.18 -8.35
N ILE A 30 -3.39 4.95 -7.93
CA ILE A 30 -2.71 4.31 -6.81
C ILE A 30 -2.21 2.97 -7.30
N GLN A 31 -0.95 2.71 -6.99
CA GLN A 31 -0.34 1.42 -7.19
C GLN A 31 -0.02 0.83 -5.83
N LEU A 32 -0.44 -0.41 -5.62
CA LEU A 32 0.07 -1.25 -4.54
C LEU A 32 1.10 -2.19 -5.13
N ARG A 33 2.24 -2.27 -4.48
CA ARG A 33 3.35 -3.12 -4.82
C ARG A 33 3.71 -3.97 -3.61
N ASP A 34 4.21 -5.17 -3.83
CA ASP A 34 4.84 -5.94 -2.76
C ASP A 34 6.34 -5.59 -2.66
N ASP A 35 7.06 -6.36 -1.85
CA ASP A 35 8.50 -6.23 -1.59
C ASP A 35 9.34 -6.37 -2.85
N ASN A 36 8.91 -7.29 -3.70
CA ASN A 36 9.53 -7.56 -4.99
C ASN A 36 9.17 -6.48 -6.03
N PHE A 37 8.53 -5.38 -5.60
CA PHE A 37 7.99 -4.31 -6.44
C PHE A 37 7.01 -4.82 -7.52
N VAL A 38 6.43 -6.01 -7.32
CA VAL A 38 5.42 -6.56 -8.22
C VAL A 38 4.14 -5.77 -8.02
N LEU A 39 3.56 -5.30 -9.13
CA LEU A 39 2.31 -4.55 -9.10
C LEU A 39 1.17 -5.48 -8.68
N ILE A 40 0.74 -5.36 -7.43
CA ILE A 40 -0.36 -6.17 -6.86
C ILE A 40 -1.71 -5.52 -7.17
N ALA A 41 -1.78 -4.19 -7.14
CA ALA A 41 -3.01 -3.45 -7.43
C ALA A 41 -2.74 -2.17 -8.20
N TYR A 42 -3.70 -1.81 -9.07
CA TYR A 42 -3.72 -0.54 -9.78
C TYR A 42 -5.15 -0.02 -9.88
N PHE A 43 -5.43 1.13 -9.29
CA PHE A 43 -6.76 1.72 -9.27
C PHE A 43 -6.71 3.24 -9.23
N ARG A 44 -7.84 3.89 -9.50
CA ARG A 44 -7.97 5.36 -9.45
C ARG A 44 -8.14 5.83 -8.02
N ALA A 45 -7.37 6.82 -7.58
CA ALA A 45 -7.50 7.46 -6.26
C ALA A 45 -8.80 8.28 -6.13
N ASP A 46 -9.36 8.68 -7.26
CA ASP A 46 -10.59 9.47 -7.38
C ASP A 46 -11.86 8.62 -7.15
N ARG A 47 -11.77 7.29 -7.24
CA ARG A 47 -12.90 6.39 -6.97
C ARG A 47 -12.74 5.75 -5.59
N PRO A 48 -13.85 5.43 -4.91
CA PRO A 48 -13.80 4.63 -3.69
C PRO A 48 -13.03 3.34 -3.99
N LEU A 49 -12.10 3.01 -3.10
CA LEU A 49 -11.26 1.81 -3.19
C LEU A 49 -12.13 0.57 -3.02
N LYS A 50 -12.85 0.20 -4.07
CA LYS A 50 -13.60 -1.06 -4.11
C LYS A 50 -12.59 -2.19 -4.26
N ASN A 51 -12.69 -3.22 -3.41
CA ASN A 51 -11.90 -4.45 -3.42
C ASN A 51 -10.51 -4.38 -2.74
N ILE A 52 -10.32 -3.59 -1.67
CA ILE A 52 -9.06 -3.66 -0.90
C ILE A 52 -8.98 -4.91 -0.04
N GLU A 53 -10.14 -5.49 0.27
CA GLU A 53 -10.32 -6.78 0.92
C GLU A 53 -9.51 -7.87 0.21
N LYS A 54 -9.43 -7.81 -1.13
CA LYS A 54 -8.63 -8.74 -1.96
C LYS A 54 -7.13 -8.66 -1.72
N TYR A 55 -6.65 -7.59 -1.09
CA TYR A 55 -5.24 -7.37 -0.78
C TYR A 55 -4.94 -7.55 0.72
N GLY A 56 -5.85 -8.16 1.48
CA GLY A 56 -5.67 -8.39 2.92
C GLY A 56 -5.86 -7.14 3.78
N LEU A 57 -6.48 -6.09 3.23
CA LEU A 57 -6.78 -4.82 3.91
C LEU A 57 -8.25 -4.71 4.29
N GLU A 58 -8.86 -5.86 4.59
CA GLU A 58 -10.25 -5.97 5.03
C GLU A 58 -10.48 -5.16 6.32
N GLY A 59 -11.52 -4.32 6.33
CA GLY A 59 -11.83 -3.43 7.46
C GLY A 59 -10.92 -2.20 7.62
N LYS A 60 -9.90 -2.02 6.77
CA LYS A 60 -9.01 -0.83 6.78
C LYS A 60 -9.33 0.17 5.67
N GLU A 61 -10.45 0.02 4.98
CA GLU A 61 -10.83 0.84 3.82
C GLU A 61 -10.88 2.33 4.14
N GLU A 62 -11.54 2.71 5.24
CA GLU A 62 -11.62 4.11 5.66
C GLU A 62 -10.26 4.69 6.06
N ALA A 63 -9.44 3.91 6.78
CA ALA A 63 -8.10 4.31 7.19
C ALA A 63 -7.17 4.47 5.98
N LEU A 64 -7.24 3.55 5.01
CA LEU A 64 -6.49 3.64 3.77
C LEU A 64 -6.96 4.82 2.94
N GLN A 65 -8.29 5.05 2.85
CA GLN A 65 -8.83 6.18 2.10
C GLN A 65 -8.40 7.52 2.68
N LYS A 66 -8.38 7.67 4.01
CA LYS A 66 -7.81 8.85 4.67
C LYS A 66 -6.32 8.98 4.38
N LEU A 67 -5.56 7.91 4.59
CA LEU A 67 -4.13 7.86 4.33
C LEU A 67 -3.81 8.25 2.88
N ILE A 68 -4.54 7.71 1.91
CA ILE A 68 -4.45 8.03 0.49
C ILE A 68 -4.77 9.49 0.20
N THR A 69 -5.77 10.05 0.87
CA THR A 69 -6.17 11.46 0.71
C THR A 69 -5.08 12.39 1.23
N GLU A 70 -4.48 12.06 2.38
CA GLU A 70 -3.38 12.80 2.99
C GLU A 70 -2.02 12.52 2.33
N LEU A 71 -1.88 11.38 1.64
CA LEU A 71 -0.63 10.95 1.01
C LEU A 71 -0.28 11.84 -0.20
N PRO A 72 0.93 12.42 -0.24
CA PRO A 72 1.35 13.26 -1.34
C PRO A 72 1.61 12.44 -2.60
N PHE A 73 1.23 12.98 -3.75
CA PHE A 73 1.53 12.35 -5.02
C PHE A 73 3.04 12.20 -5.26
N GLY A 74 3.43 11.07 -5.84
CA GLY A 74 4.82 10.72 -6.12
C GLY A 74 5.59 10.23 -4.89
N LYS A 75 4.95 10.08 -3.72
CA LYS A 75 5.57 9.44 -2.56
C LYS A 75 5.19 7.97 -2.46
N LEU A 76 6.21 7.15 -2.29
CA LEU A 76 6.09 5.75 -1.94
C LEU A 76 5.99 5.66 -0.41
N GLN A 77 4.93 5.03 0.09
CA GLN A 77 4.71 4.82 1.51
C GLN A 77 4.65 3.33 1.77
N LYS A 78 5.44 2.87 2.74
CA LYS A 78 5.46 1.48 3.17
C LYS A 78 4.26 1.23 4.08
N LEU A 79 3.49 0.19 3.78
CA LEU A 79 2.44 -0.32 4.63
C LEU A 79 3.10 -1.20 5.70
N SER A 80 3.54 -0.57 6.79
CA SER A 80 3.94 -1.30 7.99
C SER A 80 2.65 -1.64 8.74
N LEU A 81 2.15 -2.87 8.55
CA LEU A 81 0.97 -3.37 9.25
C LEU A 81 1.35 -4.13 10.52
#